data_AF-A0A6F9ZX56-F1
#
_entry.id   AF-A0A6F9ZX56-F1
#
_cell.length_a   1.000
_cell.length_b   1.000
_cell.length_c   1.000
_cell.angle_alpha   90.00
_cell.angle_beta   90.00
_cell.angle_gamma   90.00
#
_symmetry.space_group_name_H-M   'P 1'
#
loop_
_entity.id
_entity.type
_entity.pdbx_description
1 polymer ?
#
loop_
_entity_poly.entity_id
_entity_poly.type
_entity_poly.pdbx_seq_one_letter_code
_entity_poly.pdbx_strand_id
1 'polypeptide(L)'
;MKANRKFVEREEAVSAVIGVILMVAITVAIAAAVYVYVSGMISGTTKHTPTISAIVDHSANTITITGAEAGTDWKDIELIATKTSGSGTFSKIYVNSTSAGATNPLNQGNVDVTNNQTTLNPVSSSSQTVNAGDYIQIVGTGGTLNVEVKLVYKPTNTLIGSWTVQV
;
A
#
# COMPACT_ATOMS: atom_id res chain seq x y z
N MET A 1 13.91 -23.90 86.97
CA MET A 1 14.69 -23.03 86.04
C MET A 1 13.97 -23.00 84.68
N LYS A 2 13.65 -21.78 84.22
CA LYS A 2 13.44 -21.30 82.83
C LYS A 2 12.77 -22.23 81.80
N ALA A 3 11.51 -21.91 81.48
CA ALA A 3 10.91 -22.18 80.18
C ALA A 3 11.54 -21.26 79.12
N ASN A 4 11.87 -21.80 77.93
CA ASN A 4 12.08 -21.02 76.71
C ASN A 4 12.02 -21.96 75.48
N ARG A 5 10.82 -22.21 74.95
CA ARG A 5 10.62 -22.62 73.56
C ARG A 5 9.90 -21.46 72.88
N LYS A 6 10.68 -20.46 72.47
CA LYS A 6 10.21 -19.34 71.67
C LYS A 6 10.92 -19.46 70.32
N PHE A 7 10.13 -19.42 69.25
CA PHE A 7 10.52 -19.25 67.84
C PHE A 7 11.03 -20.48 67.07
N VAL A 8 10.12 -21.37 66.64
CA VAL A 8 10.28 -22.09 65.35
C VAL A 8 8.89 -22.23 64.71
N GLU A 9 8.23 -21.12 64.41
CA GLU A 9 7.06 -21.12 63.51
C GLU A 9 7.11 -19.82 62.70
N ARG A 10 6.82 -19.93 61.39
CA ARG A 10 6.48 -18.86 60.42
C ARG A 10 7.46 -18.53 59.28
N GLU A 11 8.16 -19.50 58.67
CA GLU A 11 8.82 -19.26 57.35
C GLU A 11 8.27 -20.10 56.19
N GLU A 12 7.48 -21.14 56.45
CA GLU A 12 7.08 -22.10 55.39
C GLU A 12 5.85 -21.67 54.57
N ALA A 13 5.05 -20.73 55.07
CA ALA A 13 3.82 -20.26 54.38
C ALA A 13 4.06 -19.16 53.32
N VAL A 14 5.23 -18.52 53.33
CA VAL A 14 5.55 -17.38 52.44
C VAL A 14 5.89 -17.84 51.02
N SER A 15 6.28 -19.12 50.84
CA SER A 15 6.64 -19.69 49.53
C SER A 15 5.42 -19.96 48.62
N ALA A 16 4.32 -20.46 49.18
CA ALA A 16 3.14 -20.81 48.38
C ALA A 16 2.50 -19.59 47.69
N VAL A 17 2.40 -18.48 48.42
CA VAL A 17 1.80 -17.24 47.90
C VAL A 17 2.72 -16.56 46.89
N ILE A 18 4.04 -16.55 47.14
CA ILE A 18 5.01 -15.95 46.21
C ILE A 18 5.03 -16.73 44.88
N GLY A 19 4.98 -18.06 44.93
CA GLY A 19 4.92 -18.89 43.72
C GLY A 19 3.70 -18.57 42.85
N VAL A 20 2.54 -18.37 43.48
CA VAL A 20 1.30 -17.99 42.77
C VAL A 20 1.42 -16.60 42.14
N ILE A 21 1.96 -15.62 42.87
CA ILE A 21 2.14 -14.25 42.35
C ILE A 21 3.06 -14.27 41.13
N LEU A 22 4.16 -15.01 41.18
CA LEU A 22 5.11 -15.11 40.06
C LEU A 22 4.50 -15.79 38.84
N MET A 23 3.73 -16.85 39.04
CA MET A 23 3.05 -17.56 37.94
C MET A 23 1.99 -16.68 37.28
N VAL A 24 1.18 -15.98 38.08
CA VAL A 24 0.13 -15.08 37.58
C VAL A 24 0.76 -13.89 36.85
N ALA A 25 1.85 -13.33 37.37
CA ALA A 25 2.53 -12.20 36.74
C ALA A 25 3.02 -12.53 35.31
N ILE A 26 3.67 -13.69 35.15
CA ILE A 26 4.21 -14.09 33.83
C ILE A 26 3.08 -14.44 32.87
N THR A 27 2.04 -15.14 33.32
CA THR A 27 0.91 -15.53 32.47
C THR A 27 0.10 -14.33 31.99
N VAL A 28 -0.11 -13.32 32.84
CA VAL A 28 -0.79 -12.07 32.45
C VAL A 28 0.04 -11.29 31.43
N ALA A 29 1.36 -11.22 31.61
CA ALA A 29 2.24 -10.54 30.66
C ALA A 29 2.24 -11.23 29.28
N ILE A 30 2.33 -12.57 29.26
CA ILE A 30 2.28 -13.35 28.01
C ILE A 30 0.90 -13.22 27.35
N ALA A 31 -0.18 -13.34 28.12
CA ALA A 31 -1.54 -13.22 27.59
C ALA A 31 -1.78 -11.84 26.95
N ALA A 32 -1.31 -10.76 27.59
CA ALA A 32 -1.39 -9.42 27.04
C ALA A 32 -0.56 -9.26 25.75
N ALA A 33 0.67 -9.78 25.73
CA ALA A 33 1.53 -9.73 24.54
C ALA A 33 0.92 -10.51 23.36
N VAL A 34 0.38 -11.71 23.63
CA VAL A 34 -0.32 -12.52 22.62
C VAL A 34 -1.59 -11.83 22.15
N TYR A 35 -2.36 -11.16 23.02
CA TYR A 35 -3.54 -10.40 22.62
C TYR A 35 -3.19 -9.22 21.69
N VAL A 36 -2.13 -8.47 21.99
CA VAL A 36 -1.67 -7.38 21.11
C VAL A 36 -1.19 -7.93 19.77
N TYR A 37 -0.43 -9.03 19.78
CA TYR A 37 0.06 -9.69 18.58
C TYR A 37 -1.09 -10.23 17.71
N VAL A 38 -2.04 -10.94 18.32
CA VAL A 38 -3.20 -11.55 17.65
C VAL A 38 -4.21 -10.49 17.20
N SER A 39 -4.47 -9.44 17.98
CA SER A 39 -5.37 -8.34 17.55
C SER A 39 -4.78 -7.54 16.40
N GLY A 40 -3.45 -7.36 16.37
CA GLY A 40 -2.74 -6.76 15.23
C GLY A 40 -2.87 -7.60 13.95
N MET A 41 -2.89 -8.93 14.07
CA MET A 41 -3.09 -9.83 12.93
C MET A 41 -4.57 -10.00 12.52
N ILE A 42 -5.51 -10.00 13.47
CA ILE A 42 -6.97 -10.08 13.20
C ILE A 42 -7.48 -8.82 12.52
N SER A 43 -6.83 -7.67 12.75
CA SER A 43 -7.16 -6.41 12.06
C SER A 43 -6.77 -6.40 10.58
N GLY A 44 -6.08 -7.44 10.09
CA GLY A 44 -5.86 -7.65 8.68
C GLY A 44 -7.14 -8.13 8.00
N THR A 45 -8.06 -7.21 7.65
CA THR A 45 -9.04 -7.53 6.62
C THR A 45 -8.25 -8.03 5.42
N THR A 46 -8.49 -9.26 4.95
CA THR A 46 -7.91 -9.77 3.70
C THR A 46 -8.27 -8.78 2.61
N LYS A 47 -7.31 -7.90 2.26
CA LYS A 47 -7.52 -6.91 1.21
C LYS A 47 -7.55 -7.69 -0.08
N HIS A 48 -8.71 -7.71 -0.74
CA HIS A 48 -8.83 -8.22 -2.09
C HIS A 48 -8.14 -7.23 -3.03
N THR A 49 -7.38 -7.76 -3.99
CA THR A 49 -6.83 -6.93 -5.07
C THR A 49 -7.94 -6.63 -6.06
N PRO A 50 -8.31 -5.35 -6.25
CA PRO A 50 -9.39 -5.00 -7.14
C PRO A 50 -9.05 -5.33 -8.59
N THR A 51 -10.08 -5.66 -9.37
CA THR A 51 -9.94 -5.83 -10.82
C THR A 51 -10.14 -4.50 -11.55
N ILE A 52 -9.23 -4.19 -12.49
CA ILE A 52 -9.32 -3.00 -13.37
C ILE A 52 -9.09 -3.45 -14.81
N SER A 53 -10.00 -3.07 -15.71
CA SER A 53 -9.85 -3.23 -17.15
C SER A 53 -9.57 -1.89 -17.82
N ALA A 54 -8.66 -1.87 -18.79
CA ALA A 54 -8.31 -0.68 -19.55
C ALA A 54 -8.06 -1.01 -21.01
N ILE A 55 -8.24 0.00 -21.87
CA ILE A 55 -7.95 -0.04 -23.31
C ILE A 55 -6.83 0.95 -23.60
N VAL A 56 -5.89 0.56 -24.45
CA VAL A 56 -4.81 1.42 -24.91
C VAL A 56 -5.20 2.08 -26.23
N ASP A 57 -5.03 3.40 -26.30
CA ASP A 57 -5.13 4.19 -27.52
C ASP A 57 -3.75 4.78 -27.86
N HIS A 58 -3.11 4.23 -28.89
CA HIS A 58 -1.81 4.67 -29.39
C HIS A 58 -1.87 5.96 -30.20
N SER A 59 -3.04 6.38 -30.68
CA SER A 59 -3.18 7.64 -31.43
C SER A 59 -3.31 8.82 -30.48
N ALA A 60 -3.96 8.62 -29.34
CA ALA A 60 -4.11 9.62 -28.28
C ALA A 60 -3.02 9.55 -27.20
N ASN A 61 -2.15 8.54 -27.23
CA ASN A 61 -1.14 8.26 -26.21
C ASN A 61 -1.74 8.06 -24.81
N THR A 62 -2.91 7.43 -24.76
CA THR A 62 -3.72 7.30 -23.54
C THR A 62 -4.08 5.85 -23.24
N ILE A 63 -4.11 5.50 -21.97
CA ILE A 63 -4.69 4.26 -21.45
C ILE A 63 -5.97 4.66 -20.73
N THR A 64 -7.13 4.23 -21.24
CA THR A 64 -8.43 4.56 -20.69
C THR A 64 -8.98 3.38 -19.90
N ILE A 65 -9.35 3.62 -18.65
CA ILE A 65 -10.00 2.64 -17.78
C ILE A 65 -11.42 2.41 -18.30
N THR A 66 -11.76 1.16 -18.61
CA THR A 66 -13.09 0.76 -19.09
C THR A 66 -13.95 0.16 -17.98
N GLY A 67 -13.34 -0.29 -16.89
CA GLY A 67 -14.03 -0.83 -15.73
C GLY A 67 -13.10 -0.95 -14.54
N ALA A 68 -13.66 -0.73 -13.36
CA ALA A 68 -12.97 -0.94 -12.09
C ALA A 68 -13.97 -1.52 -11.09
N GLU A 69 -13.48 -2.40 -10.21
CA GLU A 69 -14.27 -2.92 -9.10
C GLU A 69 -14.71 -1.79 -8.16
N ALA A 70 -15.96 -1.86 -7.69
CA ALA A 70 -16.53 -0.82 -6.84
C ALA A 70 -15.72 -0.63 -5.55
N GLY A 71 -15.44 0.63 -5.19
CA GLY A 71 -14.65 0.97 -4.00
C GLY A 71 -13.14 0.95 -4.21
N THR A 72 -12.66 0.71 -5.44
CA THR A 72 -11.25 0.90 -5.79
C THR A 72 -10.90 2.39 -5.76
N ASP A 73 -9.82 2.75 -5.06
CA ASP A 73 -9.38 4.13 -4.89
C ASP A 73 -7.99 4.34 -5.49
N TRP A 74 -7.79 5.45 -6.21
CA TRP A 74 -6.50 5.87 -6.74
C TRP A 74 -5.43 6.08 -5.65
N LYS A 75 -5.83 6.33 -4.40
CA LYS A 75 -4.92 6.39 -3.25
C LYS A 75 -4.26 5.05 -2.92
N ASP A 76 -4.92 3.95 -3.24
CA ASP A 76 -4.43 2.60 -2.97
C ASP A 76 -3.71 1.99 -4.18
N ILE A 77 -3.55 2.77 -5.25
CA ILE A 77 -2.87 2.37 -6.48
C ILE A 77 -1.52 3.08 -6.56
N GLU A 78 -0.50 2.31 -6.95
CA GLU A 78 0.78 2.79 -7.42
C GLU A 78 0.88 2.60 -8.92
N LEU A 79 1.31 3.64 -9.64
CA LEU A 79 1.52 3.59 -11.08
C LEU A 79 3.02 3.62 -11.35
N ILE A 80 3.51 2.63 -12.10
CA ILE A 80 4.91 2.55 -12.52
C ILE A 80 4.92 2.61 -14.04
N ALA A 81 5.67 3.55 -14.61
CA ALA A 81 5.82 3.67 -16.05
C ALA A 81 7.28 3.58 -16.44
N THR A 82 7.58 2.75 -17.44
CA THR A 82 8.94 2.45 -17.89
C THR A 82 8.97 2.36 -19.40
N LYS A 83 9.94 3.04 -20.03
CA LYS A 83 10.20 2.83 -21.46
C LYS A 83 10.75 1.43 -21.69
N THR A 84 10.15 0.70 -22.62
CA THR A 84 10.57 -0.65 -22.97
C THR A 84 11.36 -0.70 -24.27
N SER A 85 11.05 0.16 -25.24
CA SER A 85 11.75 0.21 -26.54
C SER A 85 11.54 1.53 -27.30
N GLY A 86 12.21 1.69 -28.44
CA GLY A 86 12.08 2.84 -29.35
C GLY A 86 13.06 3.99 -29.10
N SER A 87 12.95 5.03 -29.91
CA SER A 87 13.80 6.24 -29.85
C SER A 87 13.05 7.38 -29.17
N GLY A 88 13.78 8.28 -28.50
CA GLY A 88 13.19 9.36 -27.71
C GLY A 88 13.00 9.04 -26.23
N THR A 89 12.34 9.95 -25.53
CA THR A 89 12.06 9.89 -24.09
C THR A 89 10.59 10.24 -23.83
N PHE A 90 9.99 9.67 -22.79
CA PHE A 90 8.73 10.24 -22.27
C PHE A 90 9.09 11.20 -21.15
N SER A 91 8.46 12.36 -21.17
CA SER A 91 8.78 13.50 -20.32
C SER A 91 7.77 13.70 -19.21
N LYS A 92 6.50 13.32 -19.45
CA LYS A 92 5.41 13.54 -18.49
C LYS A 92 4.40 12.41 -18.51
N ILE A 93 3.77 12.21 -17.36
CA ILE A 93 2.58 11.36 -17.20
C ILE A 93 1.49 12.17 -16.51
N TYR A 94 0.27 12.02 -17.01
CA TYR A 94 -0.93 12.61 -16.45
C TYR A 94 -1.96 11.54 -16.12
N VAL A 95 -2.71 11.73 -15.04
CA VAL A 95 -3.88 10.91 -14.70
C VAL A 95 -5.10 11.83 -14.67
N ASN A 96 -6.09 11.48 -15.48
CA ASN A 96 -7.35 12.21 -15.68
C ASN A 96 -7.15 13.72 -15.94
N SER A 97 -6.12 14.05 -16.72
CA SER A 97 -5.76 15.40 -17.13
C SER A 97 -4.92 15.35 -18.42
N THR A 98 -4.94 16.42 -19.21
CA THR A 98 -4.08 16.57 -20.41
C THR A 98 -3.17 17.79 -20.34
N SER A 99 -3.14 18.52 -19.23
CA SER A 99 -2.44 19.81 -19.12
C SER A 99 -1.66 19.96 -17.82
N ALA A 100 -0.48 20.59 -17.90
CA ALA A 100 0.28 21.02 -16.73
C ALA A 100 -0.50 22.09 -15.96
N GLY A 101 -0.63 21.94 -14.63
CA GLY A 101 -1.33 22.90 -13.76
C GLY A 101 -2.84 22.72 -13.60
N ALA A 102 -3.44 21.64 -14.11
CA ALA A 102 -4.83 21.32 -13.80
C ALA A 102 -4.99 20.97 -12.31
N THR A 103 -5.96 21.59 -11.63
CA THR A 103 -6.30 21.43 -10.20
C THR A 103 -7.00 20.11 -9.87
N ASN A 104 -6.91 19.10 -10.75
CA ASN A 104 -7.51 17.80 -10.51
C ASN A 104 -6.76 17.13 -9.33
N PRO A 105 -7.45 16.69 -8.27
CA PRO A 105 -6.79 16.02 -7.14
C PRO A 105 -6.16 14.66 -7.50
N LEU A 106 -6.44 14.09 -8.68
CA LEU A 106 -5.72 12.92 -9.25
C LEU A 106 -4.39 13.31 -9.89
N ASN A 107 -4.17 14.60 -10.10
CA ASN A 107 -3.03 15.17 -10.78
C ASN A 107 -2.19 15.88 -9.70
N GLN A 108 -1.13 15.24 -9.19
CA GLN A 108 -0.10 15.93 -8.39
C GLN A 108 0.73 16.92 -9.25
N GLY A 109 0.10 17.56 -10.24
CA GLY A 109 0.80 18.02 -11.43
C GLY A 109 1.32 16.83 -12.25
N ASN A 110 1.70 17.09 -13.49
CA ASN A 110 2.53 16.18 -14.27
C ASN A 110 3.66 15.62 -13.42
N VAL A 111 3.88 14.30 -13.46
CA VAL A 111 5.15 13.77 -12.97
C VAL A 111 6.16 13.87 -14.09
N ASP A 112 7.15 14.75 -13.88
CA ASP A 112 8.28 14.84 -14.78
C ASP A 112 9.12 13.56 -14.68
N VAL A 113 9.44 13.00 -15.83
CA VAL A 113 10.08 11.69 -15.95
C VAL A 113 11.57 11.89 -16.13
N THR A 114 12.36 11.22 -15.29
CA THR A 114 13.82 11.19 -15.41
C THR A 114 14.25 9.78 -15.82
N ASN A 115 15.23 9.64 -16.72
CA ASN A 115 15.79 8.34 -17.13
C ASN A 115 14.79 7.34 -17.76
N ASN A 116 13.70 7.83 -18.37
CA ASN A 116 12.67 6.98 -18.99
C ASN A 116 12.00 5.99 -18.02
N GLN A 117 11.89 6.37 -16.76
CA GLN A 117 11.14 5.63 -15.75
C GLN A 117 10.56 6.62 -14.73
N THR A 118 9.35 6.35 -14.26
CA THR A 118 8.78 7.07 -13.11
C THR A 118 7.81 6.19 -12.32
N THR A 119 7.61 6.55 -11.06
CA THR A 119 6.69 5.90 -10.15
C THR A 119 5.85 6.95 -9.44
N LEU A 120 4.52 6.76 -9.47
CA LEU A 120 3.54 7.55 -8.74
C LEU A 120 3.00 6.70 -7.60
N ASN A 121 3.40 7.03 -6.37
CA ASN A 121 3.03 6.26 -5.19
C ASN A 121 2.60 7.18 -4.02
N PRO A 122 1.30 7.27 -3.70
CA PRO A 122 0.15 6.78 -4.47
C PRO A 122 -0.15 7.63 -5.71
N VAL A 123 -1.03 7.16 -6.59
CA VAL A 123 -1.52 7.93 -7.75
C VAL A 123 -2.23 9.21 -7.29
N SER A 124 -3.05 9.15 -6.23
CA SER A 124 -3.62 10.34 -5.57
C SER A 124 -3.34 10.35 -4.06
N SER A 125 -3.07 11.54 -3.50
CA SER A 125 -2.97 11.74 -2.05
C SER A 125 -4.34 11.83 -1.36
N SER A 126 -5.42 11.93 -2.13
CA SER A 126 -6.81 12.02 -1.67
C SER A 126 -7.60 10.78 -2.07
N SER A 127 -8.68 10.50 -1.33
CA SER A 127 -9.59 9.40 -1.66
C SER A 127 -10.39 9.75 -2.91
N GLN A 128 -10.12 9.06 -4.00
CA GLN A 128 -10.82 9.21 -5.27
C GLN A 128 -11.02 7.85 -5.92
N THR A 129 -12.28 7.51 -6.12
CA THR A 129 -12.66 6.24 -6.73
C THR A 129 -12.19 6.16 -8.17
N VAL A 130 -11.67 5.00 -8.56
CA VAL A 130 -11.38 4.67 -9.95
C VAL A 130 -12.70 4.45 -10.68
N ASN A 131 -12.93 5.21 -11.74
CA ASN A 131 -14.14 5.14 -12.54
C ASN A 131 -13.84 4.76 -13.99
N ALA A 132 -14.82 4.17 -14.66
CA ALA A 132 -14.77 4.02 -16.11
C ALA A 132 -14.72 5.40 -16.77
N GLY A 133 -13.81 5.57 -17.74
CA GLY A 133 -13.51 6.85 -18.39
C GLY A 133 -12.33 7.60 -17.80
N ASP A 134 -11.83 7.21 -16.61
CA ASP A 134 -10.54 7.71 -16.14
C ASP A 134 -9.45 7.29 -17.13
N TYR A 135 -8.45 8.15 -17.34
CA TYR A 135 -7.39 7.87 -18.31
C TYR A 135 -6.02 8.26 -17.78
N ILE A 136 -5.00 7.59 -18.29
CA ILE A 136 -3.59 7.88 -18.06
C ILE A 136 -3.01 8.32 -19.40
N GLN A 137 -2.47 9.52 -19.48
CA GLN A 137 -1.82 10.04 -20.68
C GLN A 137 -0.31 10.06 -20.50
N ILE A 138 0.42 9.64 -21.55
CA ILE A 138 1.88 9.71 -21.58
C ILE A 138 2.32 10.70 -22.67
N VAL A 139 3.29 11.55 -22.33
CA VAL A 139 3.84 12.54 -23.26
C VAL A 139 5.26 12.16 -23.64
N GLY A 140 5.45 11.77 -24.90
CA GLY A 140 6.71 11.44 -25.55
C GLY A 140 7.33 12.62 -26.29
N THR A 141 8.65 12.63 -26.39
CA THR A 141 9.43 13.61 -27.17
C THR A 141 10.60 12.91 -27.85
N GLY A 142 10.93 13.33 -29.08
CA GLY A 142 12.20 12.96 -29.73
C GLY A 142 12.21 11.60 -30.42
N GLY A 143 11.04 11.04 -30.76
CA GLY A 143 10.90 9.80 -31.51
C GLY A 143 9.65 9.04 -31.11
N THR A 144 9.50 7.82 -31.65
CA THR A 144 8.46 6.88 -31.27
C THR A 144 9.01 5.88 -30.27
N LEU A 145 8.35 5.73 -29.13
CA LEU A 145 8.76 4.85 -28.05
C LEU A 145 7.59 4.04 -27.49
N ASN A 146 7.91 2.88 -26.91
CA ASN A 146 6.95 2.09 -26.17
C ASN A 146 7.16 2.31 -24.67
N VAL A 147 6.08 2.65 -23.97
CA VAL A 147 6.05 2.85 -22.53
C VAL A 147 5.10 1.82 -21.92
N GLU A 148 5.63 0.97 -21.05
CA GLU A 148 4.83 0.04 -20.24
C GLU A 148 4.38 0.74 -18.96
N VAL A 149 3.09 0.72 -18.69
CA VAL A 149 2.45 1.26 -17.49
C VAL A 149 1.85 0.12 -16.68
N LYS A 150 2.29 -0.01 -15.43
CA LYS A 150 1.83 -0.99 -14.45
C LYS A 150 1.03 -0.29 -13.37
N LEU A 151 -0.11 -0.88 -13.02
CA LEU A 151 -0.86 -0.50 -11.83
C LEU A 151 -0.68 -1.58 -10.77
N VAL A 152 -0.19 -1.19 -9.60
CA VAL A 152 0.07 -2.05 -8.45
C VAL A 152 -0.87 -1.66 -7.32
N TYR A 153 -1.56 -2.63 -6.73
CA TYR A 153 -2.40 -2.40 -5.57
C TYR A 153 -1.54 -2.40 -4.31
N LYS A 154 -1.42 -1.25 -3.67
CA LYS A 154 -0.49 -1.04 -2.53
C LYS A 154 -0.80 -1.91 -1.32
N PRO A 155 -2.07 -2.12 -0.90
CA PRO A 155 -2.36 -2.87 0.32
C PRO A 155 -1.92 -4.34 0.28
N THR A 156 -1.84 -4.94 -0.91
CA THR A 156 -1.40 -6.34 -1.10
C THR A 156 -0.10 -6.46 -1.89
N ASN A 157 0.43 -5.36 -2.42
CA ASN A 157 1.58 -5.31 -3.31
C ASN A 157 1.46 -6.24 -4.55
N THR A 158 0.25 -6.36 -5.09
CA THR A 158 -0.01 -7.19 -6.27
C THR A 158 -0.19 -6.34 -7.52
N LEU A 159 0.29 -6.84 -8.66
CA LEU A 159 0.01 -6.24 -9.96
C LEU A 159 -1.48 -6.38 -10.31
N ILE A 160 -2.14 -5.26 -10.61
CA ILE A 160 -3.51 -5.23 -11.13
C ILE A 160 -3.49 -5.48 -12.65
N GLY A 161 -2.60 -4.78 -13.35
CA GLY A 161 -2.46 -4.88 -14.81
C GLY A 161 -1.23 -4.17 -15.34
N SER A 162 -0.84 -4.52 -16.55
CA SER A 162 0.25 -3.88 -17.31
C SER A 162 -0.21 -3.62 -18.74
N TRP A 163 0.02 -2.41 -19.23
CA TRP A 163 -0.36 -1.99 -20.58
C TRP A 163 0.80 -1.25 -21.23
N THR A 164 1.06 -1.55 -22.51
CA THR A 164 2.09 -0.86 -23.28
C THR A 164 1.43 0.09 -24.26
N VAL A 165 1.81 1.36 -24.21
CA VAL A 165 1.41 2.38 -25.18
C VAL A 165 2.61 2.82 -26.01
N GLN A 166 2.42 2.91 -27.31
CA GLN A 166 3.34 3.60 -28.20
C GLN A 166 3.03 5.10 -28.17
N VAL A 167 4.07 5.92 -27.97
CA VAL A 167 4.02 7.38 -27.81
C VAL A 167 5.00 8.04 -28.76
#